data_AF-A0A7K4D9N2-F1
#
_entry.id   AF-A0A7K4D9N2-F1
#
_cell.length_a   1.000
_cell.length_b   1.000
_cell.length_c   1.000
_cell.angle_alpha   90.00
_cell.angle_beta   90.00
_cell.angle_gamma   90.00
#
_symmetry.space_group_name_H-M   'P 1'
#
loop_
_entity.id
_entity.type
_entity.pdbx_description
1 polymer ?
#
loop_
_entity_poly.entity_id
_entity_poly.type
_entity_poly.pdbx_seq_one_letter_code
_entity_poly.pdbx_strand_id
1 'polypeptide(L)'
;METDRIRNNKVKVILDTNFLLLPGRFNLWIESIEDVIEKKCEILIPSNVISELKRIELTGSDKISKEIALKLAERYETIELDGPVDRSIVEYAKKNKCIVATNDMKLKSELRDKMVPVVFLKKGSRLALEGYID
;
A
#
# COMPACT_ATOMS: atom_id res chain seq x y z
N MET A 1 -0.93 -21.91 -18.19
CA MET A 1 -1.40 -23.03 -17.33
C MET A 1 -0.51 -23.23 -16.11
N GLU A 2 0.80 -23.49 -16.26
CA GLU A 2 1.75 -23.54 -15.11
C GLU A 2 2.13 -22.14 -14.58
N THR A 3 2.33 -21.19 -15.49
CA THR A 3 2.71 -19.80 -15.20
C THR A 3 1.64 -19.01 -14.45
N ASP A 4 0.37 -19.33 -14.65
CA ASP A 4 -0.76 -18.67 -13.98
C ASP A 4 -0.88 -19.12 -12.52
N ARG A 5 -0.56 -20.38 -12.21
CA ARG A 5 -0.57 -20.91 -10.83
C ARG A 5 0.54 -20.30 -9.97
N ILE A 6 1.71 -20.00 -10.55
CA ILE A 6 2.82 -19.34 -9.85
C ILE A 6 2.50 -17.85 -9.59
N ARG A 7 1.80 -17.16 -10.51
CA ARG A 7 1.26 -15.81 -10.26
C ARG A 7 0.21 -15.82 -9.14
N ASN A 8 -0.61 -16.87 -9.06
CA ASN A 8 -1.74 -16.96 -8.13
C ASN A 8 -1.37 -17.29 -6.68
N ASN A 9 -0.08 -17.36 -6.33
CA ASN A 9 0.38 -17.65 -4.96
C ASN A 9 0.98 -16.42 -4.24
N LYS A 10 0.88 -15.23 -4.86
CA LYS A 10 1.34 -13.98 -4.25
C LYS A 10 0.23 -13.32 -3.45
N VAL A 11 0.60 -12.77 -2.30
CA VAL A 11 -0.30 -11.95 -1.48
C VAL A 11 -0.41 -10.57 -2.11
N LYS A 12 -1.64 -10.11 -2.38
CA LYS A 12 -1.88 -8.78 -2.93
C LYS A 12 -1.81 -7.73 -1.83
N VAL A 13 -1.00 -6.69 -2.05
CA VAL A 13 -0.84 -5.58 -1.10
C VAL A 13 -1.09 -4.26 -1.81
N ILE A 14 -2.06 -3.49 -1.34
CA ILE A 14 -2.40 -2.18 -1.89
C ILE A 14 -1.66 -1.11 -1.09
N LEU A 15 -0.96 -0.21 -1.78
CA LEU A 15 -0.30 0.91 -1.11
C LEU A 15 -1.18 2.17 -1.14
N ASP A 16 -1.35 2.78 0.02
CA ASP A 16 -1.99 4.08 0.20
C ASP A 16 -0.99 5.24 0.02
N THR A 17 -1.48 6.46 -0.25
CA THR A 17 -0.70 7.70 -0.41
C THR A 17 0.27 7.89 0.76
N ASN A 18 -0.21 7.75 1.99
CA ASN A 18 0.60 7.98 3.18
C ASN A 18 1.76 6.98 3.31
N PHE A 19 1.56 5.74 2.85
CA PHE A 19 2.60 4.70 2.90
C PHE A 19 3.65 4.91 1.80
N LEU A 20 3.22 5.32 0.59
CA LEU A 20 4.12 5.61 -0.53
C LEU A 20 5.11 6.75 -0.26
N LEU A 21 4.77 7.67 0.64
CA LEU A 21 5.67 8.76 1.05
C LEU A 21 6.76 8.31 2.03
N LEU A 22 6.59 7.16 2.70
CA LEU A 22 7.51 6.71 3.75
C LEU A 22 8.95 6.48 3.27
N PRO A 23 9.22 5.89 2.09
CA PRO A 23 10.58 5.72 1.58
C PRO A 23 11.36 7.03 1.39
N GLY A 24 10.66 8.15 1.17
CA GLY A 24 11.31 9.47 1.09
C GLY A 24 11.53 10.14 2.45
N ARG A 25 10.78 9.72 3.49
CA ARG A 25 10.86 10.25 4.85
C ARG A 25 11.74 9.41 5.77
N PHE A 26 11.85 8.12 5.47
CA PHE A 26 12.51 7.11 6.28
C PHE A 26 13.29 6.18 5.34
N ASN A 27 14.28 5.46 5.88
CA ASN A 27 15.01 4.43 5.14
C ASN A 27 14.16 3.14 5.01
N LEU A 28 12.99 3.25 4.40
CA LEU A 28 12.03 2.16 4.22
C LEU A 28 12.04 1.65 2.78
N TRP A 29 12.13 0.33 2.65
CA TRP A 29 12.10 -0.38 1.38
C TRP A 29 10.73 -1.03 1.24
N ILE A 30 9.99 -0.75 0.16
CA ILE A 30 8.64 -1.30 -0.04
C ILE A 30 8.68 -2.83 -0.07
N GLU A 31 9.76 -3.41 -0.59
CA GLU A 31 9.97 -4.86 -0.65
C GLU A 31 10.03 -5.51 0.75
N SER A 32 10.36 -4.76 1.81
CA SER A 32 10.35 -5.28 3.20
C SER A 32 8.95 -5.65 3.72
N ILE A 33 7.90 -5.32 2.97
CA ILE A 33 6.54 -5.83 3.20
C ILE A 33 6.51 -7.36 3.15
N GLU A 34 7.28 -7.98 2.24
CA GLU A 34 7.35 -9.44 2.12
C GLU A 34 7.92 -10.10 3.39
N ASP A 35 8.85 -9.43 4.07
CA ASP A 35 9.48 -9.96 5.30
C ASP A 35 8.48 -10.09 6.45
N VAL A 36 7.53 -9.16 6.54
CA VAL A 36 6.51 -9.15 7.61
C VAL A 36 5.32 -10.03 7.25
N ILE A 37 5.04 -10.21 5.96
CA ILE A 37 3.98 -11.11 5.48
C ILE A 37 4.46 -12.57 5.39
N GLU A 38 5.78 -12.79 5.33
CA GLU A 38 6.42 -14.10 5.14
C GLU A 38 5.99 -14.82 3.85
N LYS A 39 5.50 -14.06 2.85
CA LYS A 39 5.09 -14.56 1.52
C LYS A 39 5.47 -13.54 0.44
N LYS A 40 5.65 -14.02 -0.80
CA LYS A 40 5.86 -13.13 -1.95
C LYS A 40 4.63 -12.27 -2.20
N CYS A 41 4.86 -11.00 -2.51
CA CYS A 41 3.80 -10.02 -2.64
C CYS A 41 3.65 -9.52 -4.08
N GLU A 42 2.41 -9.23 -4.44
CA GLU A 42 2.04 -8.43 -5.61
C GLU A 42 1.62 -7.06 -5.11
N ILE A 43 2.47 -6.06 -5.35
CA ILE A 43 2.23 -4.68 -4.91
C ILE A 43 1.35 -3.98 -5.94
N LEU A 44 0.25 -3.42 -5.46
CA LEU A 44 -0.77 -2.74 -6.25
C LEU A 44 -0.86 -1.27 -5.86
N ILE A 45 -0.85 -0.39 -6.85
CA ILE A 45 -0.99 1.06 -6.67
C ILE A 45 -2.31 1.52 -7.28
N PRO A 46 -3.25 2.10 -6.50
CA PRO A 46 -4.47 2.68 -7.06
C PRO A 46 -4.20 3.86 -7.98
N SER A 47 -4.90 3.94 -9.12
CA SER A 47 -4.75 5.07 -10.06
C SER A 47 -5.24 6.41 -9.47
N ASN A 48 -6.24 6.39 -8.59
CA ASN A 48 -6.67 7.57 -7.84
C ASN A 48 -5.66 8.04 -6.78
N VAL A 49 -4.88 7.13 -6.16
CA VAL A 49 -3.74 7.47 -5.28
C VAL A 49 -2.66 8.22 -6.07
N ILE A 50 -2.29 7.72 -7.26
CA ILE A 50 -1.32 8.41 -8.14
C ILE A 50 -1.84 9.79 -8.54
N SER A 51 -3.13 9.88 -8.88
CA SER A 51 -3.76 11.15 -9.28
C SER A 51 -3.78 12.17 -8.13
N GLU A 52 -4.10 11.73 -6.91
CA GLU A 52 -4.04 12.56 -5.71
C GLU A 52 -2.61 13.03 -5.43
N LEU A 53 -1.64 12.11 -5.41
CA LEU A 53 -0.22 12.42 -5.22
C LEU A 53 0.28 13.47 -6.22
N LYS A 54 -0.14 13.41 -7.49
CA LYS A 54 0.22 14.42 -8.50
C LYS A 54 -0.35 15.80 -8.18
N ARG A 55 -1.56 15.88 -7.63
CA ARG A 55 -2.28 17.14 -7.35
C ARG A 55 -1.88 17.81 -6.03
N ILE A 56 -1.49 17.04 -5.01
CA ILE A 56 -1.12 17.63 -3.70
C ILE A 56 0.15 18.47 -3.82
N GLU A 57 0.14 19.67 -3.24
CA GLU A 57 1.35 20.49 -3.13
C GLU A 57 2.03 20.21 -1.79
N LEU A 58 3.25 19.68 -1.85
CA LEU A 58 4.08 19.43 -0.67
C LEU A 58 5.31 20.32 -0.72
N THR A 59 5.77 20.75 0.46
CA THR A 59 6.92 21.65 0.63
C THR A 59 8.04 20.98 1.43
N GLY A 60 9.26 21.51 1.33
CA GLY A 60 10.40 21.00 2.10
C GLY A 60 10.73 19.53 1.78
N SER A 61 11.04 18.74 2.81
CA SER A 61 11.39 17.32 2.69
C SER A 61 10.27 16.46 2.08
N ASP A 62 9.01 16.88 2.26
CA ASP A 62 7.86 16.16 1.73
C ASP A 62 7.73 16.28 0.21
N LYS A 63 8.28 17.35 -0.40
CA LYS A 63 8.36 17.47 -1.85
C LYS A 63 9.23 16.35 -2.45
N ILE A 64 10.41 16.13 -1.87
CA ILE A 64 11.32 15.05 -2.28
C ILE A 64 10.65 13.69 -2.08
N SER A 65 9.92 13.53 -0.98
CA SER A 65 9.18 12.30 -0.69
C SER A 65 8.10 12.00 -1.73
N LYS A 66 7.37 13.02 -2.19
CA LYS A 66 6.41 12.88 -3.30
C LYS A 66 7.09 12.49 -4.62
N GLU A 67 8.23 13.08 -4.95
CA GLU A 67 8.98 12.71 -6.17
C GLU A 67 9.45 11.25 -6.12
N ILE A 68 9.93 10.80 -4.96
CA ILE A 68 10.29 9.39 -4.73
C ILE A 68 9.05 8.49 -4.83
N ALA A 69 7.93 8.87 -4.21
CA ALA A 69 6.69 8.12 -4.25
C ALA A 69 6.17 7.92 -5.68
N LEU A 70 6.19 8.96 -6.52
CA LEU A 70 5.76 8.87 -7.91
C LEU A 70 6.66 7.93 -8.73
N LYS A 71 7.99 8.00 -8.55
CA LYS A 71 8.93 7.07 -9.20
C LYS A 71 8.76 5.63 -8.72
N LEU A 72 8.45 5.44 -7.44
CA LEU A 72 8.16 4.11 -6.89
C LEU A 72 6.88 3.53 -7.46
N ALA A 73 5.84 4.35 -7.62
CA ALA A 73 4.56 3.91 -8.19
C ALA A 73 4.72 3.32 -9.60
N GLU A 74 5.65 3.86 -10.40
CA GLU A 74 5.95 3.35 -11.76
C GLU A 74 6.55 1.93 -11.76
N ARG A 75 7.08 1.44 -10.64
CA ARG A 75 7.70 0.11 -10.53
C ARG A 75 6.70 -1.02 -10.27
N TYR A 76 5.48 -0.68 -9.86
CA TYR A 76 4.48 -1.64 -9.39
C TYR A 76 3.23 -1.62 -10.27
N GLU A 77 2.38 -2.64 -10.13
CA GLU A 77 1.17 -2.76 -10.93
C GLU A 77 0.16 -1.68 -10.51
N THR A 78 -0.36 -0.94 -11.50
CA THR A 78 -1.42 0.04 -11.26
C THR A 78 -2.77 -0.64 -11.43
N ILE A 79 -3.67 -0.43 -10.46
CA ILE A 79 -5.06 -0.86 -10.53
C ILE A 79 -5.97 0.36 -10.69
N GLU A 80 -6.94 0.26 -11.59
CA GLU A 80 -7.90 1.34 -11.81
C GLU A 80 -8.94 1.38 -10.68
N LEU A 81 -8.90 2.45 -9.89
CA LEU A 81 -9.87 2.75 -8.84
C LEU A 81 -10.35 4.18 -8.97
N ASP A 82 -11.66 4.36 -8.86
CA ASP A 82 -12.32 5.65 -8.93
C ASP A 82 -12.95 6.07 -7.60
N GLY A 83 -13.23 7.37 -7.46
CA GLY A 83 -13.86 7.93 -6.27
C GLY A 83 -12.88 8.21 -5.11
N PRO A 84 -13.40 8.45 -3.90
CA PRO A 84 -12.58 8.75 -2.73
C PRO A 84 -11.58 7.63 -2.44
N VAL A 85 -10.29 7.99 -2.31
CA VAL A 85 -9.16 7.06 -2.16
C VAL A 85 -9.41 6.02 -1.07
N ASP A 86 -9.59 6.45 0.18
CA ASP A 86 -9.83 5.55 1.32
C ASP A 86 -10.97 4.57 1.07
N ARG A 87 -12.12 5.08 0.59
CA ARG A 87 -13.31 4.25 0.34
C ARG A 87 -13.02 3.19 -0.72
N SER A 88 -12.43 3.60 -1.84
CA SER A 88 -12.13 2.72 -2.96
C SER A 88 -11.11 1.63 -2.57
N ILE A 89 -10.11 1.98 -1.76
CA ILE A 89 -9.11 1.04 -1.24
C ILE A 89 -9.78 0.01 -0.35
N VAL A 90 -10.62 0.45 0.59
CA VAL A 90 -11.30 -0.44 1.53
C VAL A 90 -12.23 -1.41 0.80
N GLU A 91 -13.04 -0.92 -0.13
CA GLU A 91 -13.97 -1.74 -0.91
C GLU A 91 -13.23 -2.76 -1.77
N TYR A 92 -12.18 -2.32 -2.48
CA TYR A 92 -11.39 -3.22 -3.31
C TYR A 92 -10.64 -4.25 -2.47
N ALA A 93 -10.00 -3.84 -1.37
CA ALA A 93 -9.23 -4.74 -0.51
C ALA A 93 -10.12 -5.84 0.08
N LYS A 94 -11.31 -5.47 0.57
CA LYS A 94 -12.29 -6.43 1.08
C LYS A 94 -12.75 -7.41 -0.01
N LYS A 95 -13.11 -6.90 -1.19
CA LYS A 95 -13.63 -7.72 -2.30
C LYS A 95 -12.59 -8.70 -2.83
N ASN A 96 -11.32 -8.28 -2.88
CA ASN A 96 -10.24 -9.04 -3.50
C ASN A 96 -9.28 -9.71 -2.50
N LYS A 97 -9.63 -9.69 -1.20
CA LYS A 97 -8.82 -10.27 -0.10
C LYS A 97 -7.38 -9.76 -0.12
N CYS A 98 -7.21 -8.44 -0.28
CA CYS A 98 -5.89 -7.82 -0.25
C CYS A 98 -5.52 -7.37 1.16
N ILE A 99 -4.23 -7.18 1.37
CA ILE A 99 -3.68 -6.44 2.50
C ILE A 99 -3.58 -4.97 2.08
N VAL A 100 -3.75 -4.04 3.03
CA VAL A 100 -3.53 -2.61 2.78
C VAL A 100 -2.32 -2.14 3.57
N ALA A 101 -1.42 -1.42 2.91
CA ALA A 101 -0.30 -0.75 3.56
C ALA A 101 -0.67 0.71 3.81
N THR A 102 -0.90 1.08 5.07
CA THR A 102 -1.22 2.46 5.46
C THR A 102 -0.78 2.76 6.89
N ASN A 103 -0.41 4.02 7.13
CA ASN A 103 -0.14 4.54 8.47
C ASN A 103 -1.26 5.46 8.98
N ASP A 104 -2.34 5.66 8.20
CA ASP A 104 -3.49 6.44 8.64
C ASP A 104 -4.32 5.67 9.67
N MET A 105 -4.51 6.27 10.85
CA MET A 105 -5.20 5.62 11.96
C MET A 105 -6.69 5.41 11.71
N LYS A 106 -7.34 6.30 10.96
CA LYS A 106 -8.76 6.22 10.63
C LYS A 106 -8.99 5.12 9.60
N LEU A 107 -8.20 5.10 8.53
CA LEU A 107 -8.25 4.06 7.50
C LEU A 107 -7.94 2.68 8.11
N LYS A 108 -6.91 2.60 8.97
CA LYS A 108 -6.58 1.37 9.68
C LYS A 108 -7.74 0.86 10.55
N SER A 109 -8.45 1.75 11.25
CA SER A 109 -9.64 1.36 12.03
C SER A 109 -10.73 0.81 11.13
N GLU A 110 -11.04 1.47 10.01
CA GLU A 110 -12.06 1.01 9.08
C GLU A 110 -11.72 -0.35 8.46
N LEU A 111 -10.44 -0.57 8.10
CA LEU A 111 -9.96 -1.84 7.56
C LEU A 111 -10.10 -2.97 8.58
N ARG A 112 -9.76 -2.71 9.85
CA ARG A 112 -9.92 -3.67 10.95
C ARG A 112 -11.37 -4.10 11.12
N ASP A 113 -12.31 -3.15 11.10
CA ASP A 113 -13.75 -3.44 11.24
C ASP A 113 -14.28 -4.32 10.10
N LYS A 114 -13.59 -4.32 8.95
CA LYS A 114 -13.90 -5.16 7.79
C LYS A 114 -13.01 -6.40 7.68
N MET A 115 -12.21 -6.70 8.71
CA MET A 115 -11.27 -7.83 8.78
C MET A 115 -10.26 -7.84 7.62
N VAL A 116 -9.89 -6.66 7.13
CA VAL A 116 -8.84 -6.49 6.12
C VAL A 116 -7.50 -6.33 6.83
N PRO A 117 -6.49 -7.17 6.54
CA PRO A 117 -5.18 -7.04 7.18
C PRO A 117 -4.46 -5.75 6.75
N VAL A 118 -3.64 -5.23 7.65
CA VAL A 118 -2.95 -3.95 7.47
C VAL A 118 -1.46 -4.08 7.76
N VAL A 119 -0.63 -3.61 6.84
CA VAL A 119 0.81 -3.36 7.06
C VAL A 119 1.03 -1.88 7.37
N PHE A 120 1.84 -1.59 8.37
CA PHE A 120 2.11 -0.22 8.78
C PHE A 120 3.51 -0.06 9.36
N LEU A 121 4.08 1.14 9.25
CA LEU A 121 5.34 1.48 9.91
C LEU A 121 5.12 1.69 11.41
N LYS A 122 5.79 0.87 12.23
CA LYS A 122 5.78 0.90 13.69
C LYS A 122 7.09 1.51 14.20
N LYS A 123 6.99 2.44 15.15
CA LYS A 123 8.15 3.10 15.80
C LYS A 123 9.16 3.71 14.80
N GLY A 124 8.69 4.19 13.65
CA GLY A 124 9.49 4.90 12.65
C GLY A 124 10.57 4.07 11.94
N SER A 125 10.63 2.74 12.13
CA SER A 125 11.75 1.94 11.63
C SER A 125 11.43 0.50 11.25
N ARG A 126 10.28 -0.06 11.67
CA ARG A 126 9.94 -1.47 11.39
C ARG A 126 8.54 -1.57 10.87
N LEU A 127 8.32 -2.37 9.83
CA LEU A 127 6.97 -2.74 9.42
C LEU A 127 6.37 -3.72 10.42
N ALA A 128 5.05 -3.67 10.55
CA ALA A 128 4.27 -4.61 11.32
C ALA A 128 2.99 -4.94 10.56
N LEU A 129 2.51 -6.17 10.74
CA LEU A 129 1.24 -6.66 10.22
C LEU A 129 0.23 -6.71 11.36
N GLU A 130 -1.00 -6.30 11.06
CA GLU A 130 -2.17 -6.46 11.92
C GLU A 130 -3.29 -7.14 11.13
N GLY A 131 -3.89 -8.20 11.69
CA GLY A 131 -4.89 -9.03 11.01
C GLY A 131 -4.36 -10.41 10.67
N TYR A 132 -5.22 -11.22 10.03
CA TYR A 132 -4.92 -12.61 9.66
C TYR A 132 -4.77 -12.74 8.15
N ILE A 133 -3.77 -13.49 7.72
CA ILE A 133 -3.53 -13.83 6.31
C ILE A 133 -3.80 -15.32 6.16
N ASP A 134 -4.77 -15.66 5.31
CA ASP A 134 -5.05 -17.05 4.93
C ASP A 134 -3.90 -17.66 4.09
#